data_AF-A0A3B0U4J2-F1
#
_entry.id   AF-A0A3B0U4J2-F1
#
_cell.length_a   1.000
_cell.length_b   1.000
_cell.length_c   1.000
_cell.angle_alpha   90.00
_cell.angle_beta   90.00
_cell.angle_gamma   90.00
#
_symmetry.space_group_name_H-M   'P 1'
#
loop_
_entity.id
_entity.type
_entity.pdbx_description
1 polymer ?
#
loop_
_entity_poly.entity_id
_entity_poly.type
_entity_poly.pdbx_seq_one_letter_code
_entity_poly.pdbx_strand_id
1 'polypeptide(L)'
;TQYKYNYSDLNMEFVNDPSFEPVDENFITPNFGAGVMYYSRYYYIGFSVPRILNIEANDGVTESTRYKKHYYLSAGVVLPLSNGFKIKPSTLVKIVDNQVSVDINGSVLLAETLWVGILFRNFNTFGALAQLQISDRLRIGYSMELPSTKLITSQWGTHEIMLGFDFAPFRKQVLKRRYF
;
A
#
# COMPACT_ATOMS: atom_id res chain seq x y z
N THR A 1 -9.60 -15.07 4.49
CA THR A 1 -8.58 -15.85 5.23
C THR A 1 -9.27 -16.52 6.41
N GLN A 2 -8.87 -17.73 6.78
CA GLN A 2 -9.40 -18.39 7.98
C GLN A 2 -8.53 -18.01 9.16
N TYR A 3 -9.15 -17.52 10.24
CA TYR A 3 -8.49 -17.22 11.50
C TYR A 3 -9.06 -18.17 12.56
N LYS A 4 -8.17 -18.64 13.44
CA LYS A 4 -8.53 -19.44 14.61
C LYS A 4 -7.88 -18.79 15.81
N TYR A 5 -8.67 -18.40 16.81
CA TYR A 5 -8.14 -18.11 18.13
C TYR A 5 -8.12 -19.42 18.90
N ASN A 6 -6.94 -19.82 19.40
CA ASN A 6 -6.80 -20.99 20.25
C ASN A 6 -6.60 -20.52 21.68
N TYR A 7 -7.64 -20.64 22.51
CA TYR A 7 -7.60 -20.18 23.89
C TYR A 7 -7.01 -21.23 24.86
N SER A 8 -6.66 -22.43 24.38
CA SER A 8 -6.13 -23.52 25.20
C SER A 8 -4.73 -23.28 25.79
N ASP A 9 -3.98 -22.32 25.25
CA ASP A 9 -2.60 -22.02 25.67
C ASP A 9 -2.52 -20.78 26.58
N LEU A 10 -3.66 -20.16 26.91
CA LEU A 10 -3.72 -19.04 27.86
C LEU A 10 -3.64 -19.57 29.29
N ASN A 11 -2.59 -19.16 30.00
CA ASN A 11 -2.42 -19.48 31.42
C ASN A 11 -3.35 -18.58 32.25
N MET A 12 -4.60 -19.01 32.42
CA MET A 12 -5.63 -18.23 33.09
C MET A 12 -5.51 -18.36 34.60
N GLU A 13 -5.23 -17.25 35.29
CA GLU A 13 -5.15 -17.18 36.75
C GLU A 13 -6.54 -17.34 37.41
N PHE A 14 -7.63 -17.08 36.67
CA PHE A 14 -9.02 -17.22 37.09
C PHE A 14 -9.81 -18.12 36.13
N VAL A 15 -9.86 -19.42 36.41
CA VAL A 15 -10.50 -20.45 35.56
C VAL A 15 -12.04 -20.38 35.58
N ASN A 16 -12.65 -19.54 36.44
CA ASN A 16 -14.10 -19.43 36.66
C ASN A 16 -14.63 -18.00 36.53
N ASP A 17 -14.14 -17.20 35.57
CA ASP A 17 -14.76 -15.90 35.27
C ASP A 17 -16.01 -16.10 34.36
N PRO A 18 -17.24 -15.81 34.84
CA PRO A 18 -18.46 -15.97 34.04
C PRO A 18 -18.55 -15.04 32.82
N SER A 19 -17.66 -14.03 32.72
CA SER A 19 -17.55 -13.15 31.55
C SER A 19 -16.61 -13.70 30.47
N PHE A 20 -15.89 -14.79 30.75
CA PHE A 20 -14.98 -15.42 29.81
C PHE A 20 -15.39 -16.88 29.55
N GLU A 21 -16.26 -17.09 28.56
CA GLU A 21 -16.50 -18.41 27.98
C GLU A 21 -15.49 -18.64 26.83
N PRO A 22 -14.52 -19.56 26.95
CA PRO A 22 -13.60 -19.87 25.87
C PRO A 22 -14.35 -20.65 24.78
N VAL A 23 -15.01 -19.92 23.89
CA VAL A 23 -15.57 -20.47 22.66
C VAL A 23 -14.47 -20.42 21.61
N ASP A 24 -14.11 -21.59 21.05
CA ASP A 24 -13.24 -21.66 19.87
C ASP A 24 -13.94 -20.96 18.69
N GLU A 25 -13.69 -19.66 18.53
CA GLU A 25 -14.26 -18.87 17.46
C GLU A 25 -13.51 -19.13 16.14
N ASN A 26 -14.15 -19.87 15.25
CA ASN A 26 -13.76 -19.96 13.85
C ASN A 26 -14.59 -18.96 13.04
N PHE A 27 -13.95 -17.89 12.56
CA PHE A 27 -14.61 -16.93 11.67
C PHE A 27 -13.92 -16.90 10.30
N ILE A 28 -14.74 -16.92 9.26
CA ILE A 28 -14.31 -16.77 7.88
C ILE A 28 -14.41 -15.30 7.54
N THR A 29 -13.29 -14.70 7.10
CA THR A 29 -13.25 -13.31 6.62
C THR A 29 -13.14 -13.28 5.09
N PRO A 30 -14.26 -13.33 4.36
CA PRO A 30 -14.23 -13.16 2.91
C PRO A 30 -13.88 -11.71 2.58
N ASN A 31 -12.93 -11.50 1.66
CA ASN A 31 -12.54 -10.16 1.25
C ASN A 31 -12.71 -9.99 -0.27
N PHE A 32 -13.55 -9.05 -0.66
CA PHE A 32 -13.75 -8.68 -2.06
C PHE A 32 -13.45 -7.20 -2.27
N GLY A 33 -12.80 -6.91 -3.38
CA GLY A 33 -12.50 -5.55 -3.81
C GLY A 33 -12.82 -5.33 -5.27
N ALA A 34 -13.10 -4.09 -5.63
CA ALA A 34 -13.31 -3.68 -7.01
C ALA A 34 -12.59 -2.36 -7.28
N GLY A 35 -12.30 -2.08 -8.54
CA GLY A 35 -11.73 -0.82 -8.96
C GLY A 35 -11.83 -0.62 -10.45
N VAL A 36 -11.78 0.65 -10.85
CA VAL A 36 -11.76 1.10 -12.23
C VAL A 36 -10.53 1.97 -12.42
N MET A 37 -9.85 1.80 -13.55
CA MET A 37 -8.70 2.62 -13.89
C MET A 37 -8.77 3.01 -15.36
N TYR A 38 -8.75 4.30 -15.61
CA TYR A 38 -8.60 4.87 -16.93
C TYR A 38 -7.14 5.29 -17.12
N TYR A 39 -6.52 4.83 -18.20
CA TYR A 39 -5.17 5.20 -18.56
C TYR A 39 -5.11 5.68 -20.01
N SER A 40 -4.29 6.69 -20.25
CA SER A 40 -3.96 7.21 -21.57
C SER A 40 -2.45 7.06 -21.82
N ARG A 41 -1.93 7.72 -22.85
CA ARG A 41 -0.49 7.74 -23.16
C ARG A 41 0.34 8.43 -22.07
N TYR A 42 -0.21 9.45 -21.43
CA TYR A 42 0.52 10.34 -20.53
C TYR A 42 -0.11 10.52 -19.16
N TYR A 43 -1.29 9.96 -18.88
CA TYR A 43 -1.91 10.12 -17.57
C TYR A 43 -2.78 8.92 -17.23
N TYR A 44 -3.07 8.78 -15.95
CA TYR A 44 -4.04 7.82 -15.44
C TYR A 44 -4.87 8.43 -14.31
N ILE A 45 -6.06 7.90 -14.15
CA ILE A 45 -6.92 8.12 -13.00
C ILE A 45 -7.58 6.78 -12.63
N GLY A 46 -7.60 6.46 -11.35
CA GLY A 46 -8.14 5.23 -10.84
C GLY A 46 -8.95 5.44 -9.58
N PHE A 47 -9.97 4.63 -9.40
CA PHE A 47 -10.75 4.55 -8.19
C PHE A 47 -10.86 3.09 -7.77
N SER A 48 -10.63 2.77 -6.50
CA SER A 48 -10.75 1.42 -6.00
C SER A 48 -11.23 1.33 -4.56
N VAL A 49 -11.89 0.23 -4.25
CA VAL A 49 -12.33 -0.18 -2.92
C VAL A 49 -11.85 -1.62 -2.72
N PRO A 50 -10.65 -1.84 -2.15
CA PRO A 50 -10.07 -3.18 -2.03
C PRO A 50 -10.82 -4.12 -1.09
N ARG A 51 -11.59 -3.55 -0.15
CA ARG A 51 -12.45 -4.26 0.80
C ARG A 51 -13.82 -3.62 0.82
N ILE A 52 -14.75 -4.17 0.04
CA ILE A 52 -16.15 -3.69 -0.07
C ILE A 52 -17.00 -4.24 1.07
N LEU A 53 -16.70 -5.45 1.54
CA LEU A 53 -17.43 -6.08 2.64
C LEU A 53 -16.94 -5.53 3.98
N ASN A 54 -17.89 -5.07 4.79
CA ASN A 54 -17.69 -4.90 6.21
C ASN A 54 -17.89 -6.28 6.84
N ILE A 55 -16.90 -6.76 7.57
CA ILE A 55 -17.07 -7.97 8.39
C ILE A 55 -17.23 -7.49 9.82
N GLU A 56 -18.43 -7.67 10.33
CA GLU A 56 -18.73 -7.60 11.75
C GLU A 56 -18.46 -9.01 12.30
N ALA A 57 -17.45 -9.13 13.18
CA ALA A 57 -17.26 -10.34 13.96
C ALA A 57 -17.98 -10.11 15.29
N ASN A 58 -18.95 -10.96 15.58
CA ASN A 58 -19.70 -10.89 16.83
C ASN A 58 -18.96 -11.75 17.86
N ASP A 59 -18.09 -11.11 18.65
CA ASP A 59 -17.21 -11.72 19.66
C ASP A 59 -17.81 -11.63 21.09
N GLY A 60 -19.14 -11.60 21.20
CA GLY A 60 -19.86 -11.63 22.49
C GLY A 60 -19.74 -10.36 23.34
N VAL A 61 -18.88 -9.40 22.99
CA VAL A 61 -18.69 -8.14 23.73
C VAL A 61 -18.67 -6.96 22.76
N THR A 62 -19.86 -6.40 22.51
CA THR A 62 -20.09 -5.14 21.78
C THR A 62 -19.71 -5.19 20.30
N GLU A 63 -20.57 -4.68 19.41
CA GLU A 63 -20.35 -4.63 17.96
C GLU A 63 -19.02 -3.94 17.59
N SER A 64 -17.93 -4.71 17.52
CA SER A 64 -16.64 -4.23 17.06
C SER A 64 -16.60 -4.33 15.54
N THR A 65 -16.84 -3.21 14.84
CA THR A 65 -16.60 -3.13 13.40
C THR A 65 -15.10 -3.28 13.14
N ARG A 66 -14.63 -4.52 12.89
CA ARG A 66 -13.19 -4.82 12.74
C ARG A 66 -12.59 -4.30 11.42
N TYR A 67 -13.41 -4.03 10.41
CA TYR A 67 -12.92 -3.59 9.09
C TYR A 67 -13.72 -2.42 8.52
N LYS A 68 -13.05 -1.29 8.35
CA LYS A 68 -13.59 -0.09 7.71
C LYS A 68 -13.32 -0.10 6.21
N LYS A 69 -14.26 0.43 5.42
CA LYS A 69 -14.12 0.57 3.97
C LYS A 69 -13.04 1.60 3.66
N HIS A 70 -12.16 1.22 2.75
CA HIS A 70 -11.07 2.06 2.28
C HIS A 70 -11.31 2.42 0.82
N TYR A 71 -11.58 3.69 0.56
CA TYR A 71 -11.71 4.22 -0.80
C TYR A 71 -10.38 4.83 -1.21
N TYR A 72 -9.91 4.47 -2.40
CA TYR A 72 -8.68 4.98 -2.98
C TYR A 72 -8.99 5.69 -4.29
N LEU A 73 -8.50 6.92 -4.42
CA LEU A 73 -8.46 7.66 -5.67
C LEU A 73 -7.01 7.90 -6.03
N SER A 74 -6.58 7.41 -7.19
CA SER A 74 -5.22 7.57 -7.69
C SER A 74 -5.22 8.38 -8.97
N ALA A 75 -4.22 9.24 -9.14
CA ALA A 75 -4.01 9.97 -10.38
C ALA A 75 -2.54 10.24 -10.61
N GLY A 76 -2.13 10.35 -11.86
CA GLY A 76 -0.77 10.77 -12.19
C GLY A 76 -0.58 11.07 -13.65
N VAL A 77 0.48 11.81 -13.95
CA VAL A 77 0.82 12.28 -15.30
C VAL A 77 2.29 11.98 -15.54
N VAL A 78 2.68 11.67 -16.78
CA VAL A 78 4.05 11.48 -17.22
C VAL A 78 4.35 12.51 -18.28
N LEU A 79 5.27 13.42 -17.94
CA LEU A 79 5.69 14.55 -18.75
C LEU A 79 7.09 14.25 -19.33
N PRO A 80 7.21 13.90 -20.63
CA PRO A 80 8.51 13.79 -21.28
C PRO A 80 9.07 15.18 -21.55
N LEU A 81 10.11 15.59 -20.81
CA LEU A 81 10.73 16.91 -21.01
C LEU A 81 11.82 16.87 -22.08
N SER A 82 12.56 15.76 -22.20
CA SER A 82 13.60 15.58 -23.21
C SER A 82 13.86 14.10 -23.48
N ASN A 83 14.74 13.82 -24.44
CA ASN A 83 15.21 12.46 -24.72
C ASN A 83 15.94 11.91 -23.49
N GLY A 84 15.29 11.00 -22.77
CA GLY A 84 15.83 10.39 -21.56
C GLY A 84 15.48 11.11 -20.26
N PHE A 85 14.63 12.14 -20.26
CA PHE A 85 14.17 12.79 -19.03
C PHE A 85 12.64 12.87 -19.00
N LYS A 86 12.02 12.18 -18.04
CA LYS A 86 10.56 12.19 -17.85
C LYS A 86 10.25 12.48 -16.39
N ILE A 87 9.31 13.38 -16.13
CA ILE A 87 8.78 13.63 -14.78
C ILE A 87 7.44 12.93 -14.65
N LYS A 88 7.20 12.29 -13.52
CA LYS A 88 5.93 11.67 -13.13
C LYS A 88 5.47 12.21 -11.78
N PRO A 89 4.68 13.30 -11.75
CA PRO A 89 3.86 13.62 -10.59
C PRO A 89 2.69 12.63 -10.47
N SER A 90 2.38 12.22 -9.25
CA SER A 90 1.20 11.41 -8.95
C SER A 90 0.68 11.68 -7.55
N THR A 91 -0.58 11.39 -7.32
CA THR A 91 -1.22 11.48 -6.02
C THR A 91 -2.09 10.26 -5.76
N LEU A 92 -2.23 9.95 -4.47
CA LEU A 92 -3.14 8.93 -3.97
C LEU A 92 -3.92 9.55 -2.80
N VAL A 93 -5.24 9.59 -2.92
CA VAL A 93 -6.13 9.98 -1.84
C VAL A 93 -6.77 8.72 -1.28
N LYS A 94 -6.71 8.57 0.03
CA LYS A 94 -7.29 7.47 0.79
C LYS A 94 -8.35 8.04 1.72
N ILE A 95 -9.57 7.51 1.64
CA ILE A 95 -10.70 7.92 2.47
C ILE A 95 -11.17 6.70 3.28
N VAL A 96 -11.25 6.88 4.60
CA VAL A 96 -11.72 5.87 5.55
C VAL A 96 -12.64 6.56 6.54
N ASP A 97 -13.92 6.20 6.51
CA ASP A 97 -14.97 6.94 7.22
C ASP A 97 -14.89 8.46 6.95
N ASN A 98 -14.61 9.25 7.99
CA ASN A 98 -14.45 10.71 7.94
C ASN A 98 -12.98 11.17 7.92
N GLN A 99 -12.02 10.24 7.78
CA GLN A 99 -10.60 10.57 7.70
C GLN A 99 -10.10 10.50 6.25
N VAL A 100 -9.44 11.56 5.82
CA VAL A 100 -8.82 11.67 4.49
C VAL A 100 -7.31 11.73 4.66
N SER A 101 -6.59 10.87 3.94
CA SER A 101 -5.13 10.89 3.82
C SER A 101 -4.76 11.15 2.38
N VAL A 102 -3.77 12.02 2.17
CA VAL A 102 -3.30 12.40 0.83
C VAL A 102 -1.81 12.14 0.72
N ASP A 103 -1.43 11.40 -0.31
CA ASP A 103 -0.05 11.11 -0.66
C ASP A 103 0.25 11.83 -1.97
N ILE A 104 1.32 12.61 -2.00
CA ILE A 104 1.82 13.32 -3.17
C ILE A 104 3.20 12.77 -3.50
N ASN A 105 3.41 12.40 -4.75
CA ASN A 105 4.64 11.81 -5.24
C ASN A 105 5.13 12.60 -6.46
N GLY A 106 6.44 12.81 -6.53
CA GLY A 106 7.11 13.35 -7.70
C GLY A 106 8.31 12.49 -8.01
N SER A 107 8.35 11.88 -9.19
CA SER A 107 9.47 11.06 -9.62
C SER A 107 10.00 11.48 -10.99
N VAL A 108 11.26 11.19 -11.24
CA VAL A 108 11.96 11.48 -12.48
C VAL A 108 12.57 10.19 -12.98
N LEU A 109 12.39 9.90 -14.26
CA LEU A 109 13.04 8.82 -14.97
C LEU A 109 14.14 9.38 -15.87
N LEU A 110 15.37 8.97 -15.58
CA LEU A 110 16.60 9.33 -16.27
C LEU A 110 17.08 8.18 -17.14
N ALA A 111 17.40 8.48 -18.40
CA ALA A 111 17.90 7.55 -19.43
C ALA A 111 17.08 6.25 -19.57
N GLU A 112 15.81 6.27 -19.14
CA GLU A 112 14.97 5.09 -19.00
C GLU A 112 15.55 3.94 -18.15
N THR A 113 16.46 4.26 -17.23
CA THR A 113 17.14 3.29 -16.36
C THR A 113 17.03 3.64 -14.89
N LEU A 114 17.12 4.92 -14.54
CA LEU A 114 17.13 5.37 -13.15
C LEU A 114 15.87 6.18 -12.82
N TRP A 115 15.10 5.68 -11.87
CA TRP A 115 14.05 6.44 -11.21
C TRP A 115 14.60 7.08 -9.94
N VAL A 116 14.32 8.37 -9.75
CA VAL A 116 14.53 9.08 -8.49
C VAL A 116 13.25 9.80 -8.16
N GLY A 117 12.79 9.75 -6.91
CA GLY A 117 11.55 10.41 -6.53
C GLY A 117 11.51 10.81 -5.07
N ILE A 118 10.53 11.67 -4.78
CA ILE A 118 10.17 12.11 -3.45
C ILE A 118 8.69 11.84 -3.22
N LEU A 119 8.36 11.59 -1.96
CA LEU A 119 7.01 11.34 -1.47
C LEU A 119 6.73 12.31 -0.32
N PHE A 120 5.53 12.83 -0.29
CA PHE A 120 4.97 13.49 0.88
C PHE A 120 3.66 12.80 1.24
N ARG A 121 3.65 12.07 2.35
CA ARG A 121 2.52 11.27 2.82
C ARG A 121 1.82 11.99 3.96
N ASN A 122 0.51 12.12 3.82
CA ASN A 122 -0.43 12.67 4.80
C ASN A 122 0.03 13.97 5.48
N PHE A 123 0.77 14.80 4.75
CA PHE A 123 1.37 16.06 5.21
C PHE A 123 2.29 15.95 6.44
N ASN A 124 2.69 14.74 6.84
CA ASN A 124 3.43 14.49 8.07
C ASN A 124 4.57 13.49 7.91
N THR A 125 4.81 13.00 6.71
CA THR A 125 5.93 12.10 6.40
C THR A 125 6.53 12.50 5.07
N PHE A 126 7.84 12.70 5.06
CA PHE A 126 8.63 12.91 3.85
C PHE A 126 9.34 11.62 3.48
N GLY A 127 9.46 11.33 2.20
CA GLY A 127 10.19 10.16 1.72
C GLY A 127 10.97 10.44 0.44
N ALA A 128 11.95 9.61 0.19
CA ALA A 128 12.74 9.61 -1.03
C ALA A 128 12.92 8.17 -1.53
N LEU A 129 12.99 8.01 -2.85
CA LEU A 129 13.22 6.73 -3.49
C LEU A 129 14.22 6.87 -4.63
N ALA A 130 15.02 5.82 -4.83
CA ALA A 130 15.84 5.64 -6.00
C ALA A 130 15.70 4.19 -6.47
N GLN A 131 15.51 3.97 -7.77
CA GLN A 131 15.40 2.64 -8.36
C GLN A 131 16.17 2.57 -9.67
N LEU A 132 17.07 1.61 -9.77
CA LEU A 132 17.87 1.35 -10.96
C LEU A 132 17.37 0.08 -11.68
N GLN A 133 17.09 0.22 -12.96
CA GLN A 133 16.87 -0.89 -13.87
C GLN A 133 18.23 -1.39 -14.38
N ILE A 134 18.69 -2.52 -13.84
CA ILE A 134 19.98 -3.12 -14.20
C ILE A 134 19.90 -3.81 -15.57
N SER A 135 18.78 -4.47 -15.86
CA SER A 135 18.49 -5.11 -17.14
C SER A 135 16.98 -5.14 -17.37
N ASP A 136 16.49 -5.55 -18.54
CA ASP A 136 15.04 -5.67 -18.80
C ASP A 136 14.28 -6.60 -17.83
N ARG A 137 14.99 -7.39 -17.01
CA ARG A 137 14.39 -8.31 -16.04
C ARG A 137 14.73 -8.02 -14.59
N LEU A 138 15.73 -7.17 -14.32
CA LEU A 138 16.25 -6.96 -12.97
C LEU A 138 16.21 -5.48 -12.61
N ARG A 139 15.62 -5.18 -11.46
CA ARG A 139 15.60 -3.85 -10.85
C ARG A 139 15.97 -3.93 -9.39
N ILE A 140 16.71 -2.93 -8.92
CA ILE A 140 17.01 -2.72 -7.51
C ILE A 140 16.53 -1.33 -7.11
N GLY A 141 15.98 -1.21 -5.92
CA GLY A 141 15.50 0.05 -5.39
C GLY A 141 15.87 0.23 -3.94
N TYR A 142 15.86 1.49 -3.53
CA TYR A 142 16.02 1.90 -2.15
C TYR A 142 15.04 3.03 -1.86
N SER A 143 14.35 2.94 -0.74
CA SER A 143 13.45 3.98 -0.24
C SER A 143 13.78 4.32 1.20
N MET A 144 13.54 5.59 1.55
CA MET A 144 13.56 6.06 2.92
C MET A 144 12.33 6.91 3.20
N GLU A 145 11.82 6.81 4.42
CA GLU A 145 10.73 7.66 4.91
C GLU A 145 11.06 8.21 6.30
N LEU A 146 10.72 9.48 6.50
CA LEU A 146 10.99 10.28 7.68
C LEU A 146 9.70 10.98 8.10
N PRO A 147 9.08 10.57 9.22
CA PRO A 147 7.99 11.32 9.83
C PRO A 147 8.45 12.72 10.24
N SER A 148 7.59 13.74 10.11
CA SER A 148 7.91 15.15 10.38
C SER A 148 7.32 15.68 11.70
N THR A 149 6.52 14.88 12.42
CA THR A 149 5.79 15.33 13.62
C THR A 149 6.68 15.36 14.87
N LYS A 150 6.58 16.40 15.71
CA LYS A 150 7.41 16.64 16.91
C LYS A 150 7.39 15.59 18.04
N LEU A 151 6.69 14.47 17.90
CA LEU A 151 6.76 13.34 18.86
C LEU A 151 8.04 12.49 18.68
N ILE A 152 8.97 12.95 17.84
CA ILE A 152 10.20 12.29 17.45
C ILE A 152 11.35 12.73 18.37
N THR A 153 11.62 11.95 19.40
CA THR A 153 12.95 11.92 20.03
C THR A 153 13.69 10.61 19.76
N SER A 154 13.11 9.63 19.05
CA SER A 154 13.68 8.28 19.01
C SER A 154 13.60 7.51 17.67
N GLN A 155 13.09 8.10 16.58
CA GLN A 155 12.86 7.35 15.34
C GLN A 155 13.64 7.92 14.17
N TRP A 156 14.70 7.21 13.73
CA TRP A 156 15.61 7.60 12.65
C TRP A 156 15.05 7.39 11.23
N GLY A 157 13.74 7.19 11.09
CA GLY A 157 13.10 6.87 9.82
C GLY A 157 13.08 5.38 9.50
N THR A 158 12.51 5.06 8.35
CA THR A 158 12.42 3.71 7.80
C THR A 158 13.25 3.66 6.52
N HIS A 159 14.04 2.60 6.37
CA HIS A 159 14.89 2.35 5.22
C HIS A 159 14.54 1.00 4.63
N GLU A 160 14.30 0.95 3.32
CA GLU A 160 13.89 -0.28 2.64
C GLU A 160 14.73 -0.47 1.38
N ILE A 161 15.11 -1.73 1.14
CA ILE A 161 15.78 -2.16 -0.09
C ILE A 161 14.82 -3.08 -0.83
N MET A 162 14.64 -2.83 -2.12
CA MET A 162 13.73 -3.57 -2.97
C MET A 162 14.50 -4.27 -4.10
N LEU A 163 14.18 -5.54 -4.34
CA LEU A 163 14.70 -6.31 -5.47
C LEU A 163 13.51 -6.80 -6.30
N GLY A 164 13.52 -6.51 -7.60
CA GLY A 164 12.48 -6.93 -8.53
C GLY A 164 13.06 -7.77 -9.67
N PHE A 165 12.43 -8.91 -9.94
CA PHE A 165 12.81 -9.81 -11.02
C PHE A 165 11.60 -10.20 -11.86
N ASP A 166 11.66 -9.94 -13.17
CA ASP A 166 10.58 -10.27 -14.11
C ASP A 166 10.85 -11.61 -14.80
N PHE A 167 10.06 -12.63 -14.44
CA PHE A 167 10.15 -13.97 -15.03
C PHE A 167 9.19 -14.10 -16.23
N ALA A 168 9.75 -14.19 -17.44
CA ALA A 168 8.98 -14.30 -18.68
C ALA A 168 9.42 -15.54 -19.51
N PRO A 169 9.00 -16.75 -19.13
CA PRO A 169 9.44 -18.01 -19.75
C PRO A 169 8.90 -18.21 -21.18
N PHE A 170 7.75 -17.61 -21.53
CA PHE A 170 7.13 -17.74 -22.85
C PHE A 170 7.00 -16.36 -23.51
N ARG A 171 8.05 -15.93 -24.21
CA ARG A 171 8.24 -14.54 -24.68
C ARG A 171 7.40 -14.25 -25.94
N LYS A 172 6.19 -13.70 -25.77
CA LYS A 172 5.43 -13.04 -26.87
C LYS A 172 4.64 -11.79 -26.48
N GLN A 173 4.86 -11.23 -25.29
CA GLN A 173 4.39 -9.87 -25.01
C GLN A 173 5.57 -8.92 -25.12
N VAL A 174 5.51 -8.02 -26.11
CA VAL A 174 6.30 -6.79 -26.08
C VAL A 174 5.91 -6.11 -24.78
N LEU A 175 6.80 -6.14 -23.78
CA LEU A 175 6.71 -5.33 -22.58
C LEU A 175 6.82 -3.87 -23.04
N LYS A 176 5.72 -3.31 -23.55
CA LYS A 176 5.66 -1.90 -23.87
C LYS A 176 5.85 -1.21 -22.53
N ARG A 177 6.99 -0.53 -22.34
CA ARG A 177 7.31 0.19 -21.10
C ARG A 177 6.14 1.10 -20.76
N ARG A 178 5.34 0.66 -19.79
CA ARG A 178 4.22 1.42 -19.23
C ARG A 178 4.76 2.16 -18.03
N TYR A 179 4.59 3.47 -18.03
CA TYR A 179 5.01 4.34 -16.93
C TYR A 179 3.99 4.34 -15.78
N PHE A 180 2.96 3.49 -15.87
CA PHE A 180 1.83 3.36 -14.96
C PHE A 180 1.68 1.91 -14.56
#